data_AF-A0A8J3TMH6-F1
#
_entry.id   AF-A0A8J3TMH6-F1
#
_cell.length_a   1.000
_cell.length_b   1.000
_cell.length_c   1.000
_cell.angle_alpha   90.00
_cell.angle_beta   90.00
_cell.angle_gamma   90.00
#
_symmetry.space_group_name_H-M   'P 1'
#
loop_
_entity.id
_entity.type
_entity.pdbx_description
1 polymer ?
#
loop_
_entity_poly.entity_id
_entity_poly.type
_entity_poly.pdbx_seq_one_letter_code
_entity_poly.pdbx_strand_id
1 'polypeptide(L)'
;MAEQRAERDAEYAEVVERTPAFLAEIQTETARGRATYAEVEESEADLERFEKWLAGIAARDYFNAPGGAAARAAVQQCRHALADFERAALHADTAGFNRPHSGGKAPLSEDDAAEE
;
A
#
# COMPACT_ATOMS: atom_id res chain seq x y z
N MET A 1 9.13 27.73 25.10
CA MET A 1 8.39 26.52 25.56
C MET A 1 7.05 26.38 24.85
N ALA A 2 6.08 27.30 25.05
CA ALA A 2 4.75 27.19 24.44
C ALA A 2 4.79 27.34 22.90
N GLU A 3 5.54 28.30 22.39
CA GLU A 3 5.73 28.53 20.95
C GLU A 3 6.37 27.31 20.25
N GLN A 4 7.48 26.78 20.79
CA GLN A 4 8.10 25.56 20.28
C GLN A 4 7.13 24.35 20.26
N ARG A 5 6.30 24.18 21.30
CA ARG A 5 5.26 23.13 21.27
C ARG A 5 4.25 23.37 20.16
N ALA A 6 3.79 24.60 19.97
CA ALA A 6 2.83 24.94 18.91
C ALA A 6 3.41 24.70 17.51
N GLU A 7 4.70 25.01 17.30
CA GLU A 7 5.39 24.71 16.04
C GLU A 7 5.46 23.19 15.78
N ARG A 8 5.82 22.38 16.80
CA ARG A 8 5.84 20.91 16.66
C ARG A 8 4.43 20.36 16.42
N ASP A 9 3.43 20.92 17.10
CA ASP A 9 2.03 20.52 16.96
C ASP A 9 1.51 20.77 15.55
N ALA A 10 1.86 21.91 14.94
CA ALA A 10 1.54 22.22 13.56
C ALA A 10 2.20 21.22 12.59
N GLU A 11 3.49 20.91 12.75
CA GLU A 11 4.15 19.91 11.90
C GLU A 11 3.53 18.52 12.06
N TYR A 12 3.16 18.11 13.27
CA TYR A 12 2.45 16.84 13.48
C TYR A 12 1.06 16.84 12.84
N ALA A 13 0.34 17.97 12.88
CA ALA A 13 -0.95 18.11 12.22
C ALA A 13 -0.83 17.95 10.70
N GLU A 14 0.23 18.49 10.08
CA GLU A 14 0.49 18.29 8.65
C GLU A 14 0.73 16.81 8.30
N VAL A 15 1.41 16.03 9.15
CA VAL A 15 1.54 14.57 8.96
C VAL A 15 0.17 13.93 8.95
N VAL A 16 -0.66 14.24 9.96
CA VAL A 16 -2.02 13.70 10.07
C VAL A 16 -2.86 14.07 8.85
N GLU A 17 -2.77 15.31 8.37
CA GLU A 17 -3.53 15.79 7.21
C GLU A 17 -3.17 15.09 5.90
N ARG A 18 -1.91 14.66 5.73
CA ARG A 18 -1.45 14.05 4.48
C ARG A 18 -1.65 12.53 4.40
N THR A 19 -1.72 11.84 5.53
CA THR A 19 -1.94 10.38 5.56
C THR A 19 -3.24 9.88 4.89
N PRO A 20 -4.39 10.60 4.88
CA PRO A 20 -5.61 10.13 4.24
C PRO A 20 -5.49 9.96 2.72
N ALA A 21 -4.65 10.76 2.05
CA ALA A 21 -4.43 10.62 0.62
C ALA A 21 -3.76 9.27 0.28
N PHE A 22 -2.71 8.92 1.03
CA PHE A 22 -2.05 7.62 0.92
C PHE A 22 -3.01 6.45 1.18
N LEU A 23 -3.84 6.55 2.23
CA LEU A 23 -4.83 5.51 2.55
C LEU A 23 -5.88 5.36 1.44
N ALA A 24 -6.33 6.46 0.85
CA ALA A 24 -7.30 6.46 -0.24
C ALA A 24 -6.72 5.85 -1.53
N GLU A 25 -5.43 6.07 -1.79
CA GLU A 25 -4.71 5.47 -2.90
C GLU A 25 -4.61 3.96 -2.76
N ILE A 26 -4.11 3.45 -1.62
CA ILE A 26 -4.09 2.00 -1.31
C ILE A 26 -5.49 1.39 -1.49
N GLN A 27 -6.53 2.03 -0.95
CA GLN A 27 -7.89 1.53 -1.08
C GLN A 27 -8.35 1.48 -2.54
N THR A 28 -8.02 2.52 -3.33
CA THR A 28 -8.37 2.60 -4.74
C THR A 28 -7.68 1.51 -5.55
N GLU A 29 -6.39 1.29 -5.33
CA GLU A 29 -5.64 0.24 -6.02
C GLU A 29 -6.11 -1.16 -5.65
N THR A 30 -6.38 -1.38 -4.35
CA THR A 30 -6.97 -2.63 -3.87
C THR A 30 -8.32 -2.90 -4.53
N ALA A 31 -9.21 -1.90 -4.56
CA ALA A 31 -10.55 -2.03 -5.13
C ALA A 31 -10.53 -2.25 -6.65
N ARG A 32 -9.50 -1.76 -7.35
CA ARG A 32 -9.28 -1.99 -8.78
C ARG A 32 -8.61 -3.33 -9.09
N GLY A 33 -8.25 -4.11 -8.08
CA GLY A 33 -7.49 -5.36 -8.25
C GLY A 33 -6.05 -5.11 -8.74
N ARG A 34 -5.51 -3.93 -8.45
CA ARG A 34 -4.15 -3.51 -8.82
C ARG A 34 -3.16 -3.61 -7.66
N ALA A 35 -3.46 -4.42 -6.65
CA ALA A 35 -2.46 -4.82 -5.66
C ALA A 35 -1.40 -5.69 -6.36
N THR A 36 -0.31 -5.07 -6.80
CA THR A 36 0.83 -5.74 -7.44
C THR A 36 2.10 -5.40 -6.68
N TYR A 37 3.17 -6.20 -6.83
CA TYR A 37 4.43 -5.91 -6.16
C TYR A 37 5.02 -4.53 -6.53
N ALA A 38 4.84 -4.08 -7.78
CA ALA A 38 5.30 -2.75 -8.19
C ALA A 38 4.58 -1.62 -7.45
N GLU A 39 3.26 -1.74 -7.27
CA GLU A 39 2.44 -0.75 -6.54
C GLU A 39 2.74 -0.79 -5.03
N VAL A 40 3.06 -1.98 -4.50
CA VAL A 40 3.55 -2.15 -3.12
C VAL A 40 4.88 -1.44 -2.94
N GLU A 41 5.88 -1.67 -3.80
CA GLU A 41 7.20 -1.02 -3.72
C GLU A 41 7.09 0.52 -3.79
N GLU A 42 6.19 1.05 -4.63
CA GLU A 42 5.90 2.48 -4.68
C GLU A 42 5.31 2.98 -3.35
N SER A 43 4.31 2.26 -2.82
CA SER A 43 3.68 2.59 -1.54
C SER A 43 4.62 2.46 -0.34
N GLU A 44 5.56 1.51 -0.36
CA GLU A 44 6.63 1.37 0.64
C GLU A 44 7.54 2.60 0.63
N ALA A 45 7.94 3.09 -0.54
CA ALA A 45 8.75 4.29 -0.67
C ALA A 45 8.01 5.53 -0.14
N ASP A 46 6.71 5.64 -0.36
CA ASP A 46 5.89 6.73 0.16
C ASP A 46 5.68 6.65 1.68
N LEU A 47 5.43 5.46 2.21
CA LEU A 47 5.37 5.23 3.65
C LEU A 47 6.70 5.60 4.32
N GLU A 48 7.84 5.23 3.73
CA GLU A 48 9.17 5.57 4.25
C GLU A 48 9.35 7.10 4.36
N ARG A 49 8.77 7.89 3.44
CA ARG A 49 8.79 9.36 3.52
C ARG A 49 8.01 9.86 4.74
N PHE A 50 6.83 9.31 5.02
CA PHE A 50 6.07 9.65 6.23
C PHE A 50 6.84 9.29 7.51
N GLU A 51 7.47 8.12 7.53
CA GLU A 51 8.24 7.66 8.68
C GLU A 51 9.45 8.55 8.96
N LYS A 52 10.22 8.89 7.92
CA LYS A 52 11.36 9.81 8.01
C LYS A 52 10.93 11.19 8.46
N TRP A 53 9.83 11.70 7.92
CA TRP A 53 9.30 13.01 8.33
C TRP A 53 8.87 13.01 9.79
N LEU A 54 8.07 12.02 10.21
CA LEU A 54 7.62 11.88 11.60
C LEU A 54 8.79 11.75 12.57
N ALA A 55 9.80 10.95 12.23
CA ALA A 55 11.02 10.81 13.02
C ALA A 55 11.78 12.14 13.14
N GLY A 56 11.86 12.92 12.06
CA GLY A 56 12.47 14.25 12.06
C GLY A 56 11.74 15.27 12.93
N ILE A 57 10.41 15.21 12.99
CA ILE A 57 9.63 16.05 13.93
C ILE A 57 9.92 15.61 15.37
N ALA A 58 9.83 14.30 15.65
CA ALA A 58 10.03 13.74 16.98
C ALA A 58 11.44 14.00 17.53
N ALA A 59 12.48 13.96 16.69
CA ALA A 59 13.84 14.28 17.08
C ALA A 59 14.02 15.75 17.53
N ARG A 60 13.11 16.64 17.12
CA ARG A 60 13.11 18.06 17.48
C ARG A 60 12.09 18.41 18.58
N ASP A 61 11.28 17.45 19.03
CA ASP A 61 10.26 17.66 20.04
C ASP A 61 10.79 17.46 21.47
N TYR A 62 11.46 18.47 22.00
CA TYR A 62 11.99 18.45 23.37
C TYR A 62 10.93 18.62 24.46
N PHE A 63 9.71 19.03 24.09
CA PHE A 63 8.68 19.45 25.04
C PHE A 63 7.37 18.67 24.94
N ASN A 64 7.38 17.54 24.23
CA ASN A 64 6.27 16.62 24.08
C ASN A 64 4.99 17.34 23.62
N ALA A 65 5.02 17.87 22.39
CA ALA A 65 3.85 18.48 21.78
C ALA A 65 2.68 17.49 21.70
N PRO A 66 1.44 17.91 21.98
CA PRO A 66 0.30 17.01 22.16
C PRO A 66 -0.06 16.21 20.90
N GLY A 67 0.13 16.77 19.71
CA GLY A 67 -0.17 16.15 18.42
C GLY A 67 0.69 14.94 18.06
N GLY A 68 1.80 14.71 18.75
CA GLY A 68 2.72 13.61 18.43
C GLY A 68 2.07 12.22 18.51
N ALA A 69 1.10 12.02 19.41
CA ALA A 69 0.36 10.76 19.50
C ALA A 69 -0.54 10.53 18.29
N ALA A 70 -1.24 11.57 17.82
CA ALA A 70 -2.11 11.49 16.65
C ALA A 70 -1.31 11.21 15.37
N ALA A 71 -0.18 11.91 15.17
CA ALA A 71 0.68 11.68 14.01
C ALA A 71 1.27 10.26 14.00
N ARG A 72 1.70 9.73 15.15
CA ARG A 72 2.13 8.32 15.26
C ARG A 72 1.01 7.35 14.90
N ALA A 73 -0.21 7.58 15.42
CA ALA A 73 -1.35 6.73 15.12
C ALA A 73 -1.70 6.75 13.62
N ALA A 74 -1.66 7.92 12.98
CA ALA A 74 -1.93 8.07 11.56
C ALA A 74 -0.90 7.31 10.69
N VAL A 75 0.40 7.45 10.97
CA VAL A 75 1.44 6.68 10.25
C VAL A 75 1.32 5.18 10.53
N GLN A 76 0.91 4.76 11.73
CA GLN A 76 0.64 3.35 12.01
C GLN A 76 -0.56 2.81 11.22
N GLN A 77 -1.60 3.61 10.98
CA GLN A 77 -2.69 3.23 10.08
C GLN A 77 -2.19 3.02 8.64
N CYS A 78 -1.30 3.89 8.16
CA CYS A 78 -0.66 3.70 6.85
C CYS A 78 0.14 2.39 6.77
N ARG A 79 0.91 2.05 7.83
CA ARG A 79 1.64 0.77 7.89
C ARG A 79 0.69 -0.44 7.81
N HIS A 80 -0.41 -0.41 8.55
CA HIS A 80 -1.39 -1.51 8.52
C HIS A 80 -2.05 -1.63 7.13
N ALA A 81 -2.43 -0.50 6.52
CA ALA A 81 -3.01 -0.50 5.19
C ALA A 81 -2.04 -1.10 4.14
N LEU A 82 -0.75 -0.75 4.23
CA LEU A 82 0.27 -1.30 3.33
C LEU A 82 0.47 -2.81 3.55
N ALA A 83 0.50 -3.27 4.80
CA ALA A 83 0.63 -4.71 5.10
C ALA A 83 -0.57 -5.54 4.57
N ASP A 84 -1.77 -4.96 4.56
CA ASP A 84 -2.94 -5.60 3.95
C ASP A 84 -2.86 -5.57 2.41
N PHE A 85 -2.32 -4.49 1.84
CA PHE A 85 -2.08 -4.35 0.39
C PHE A 85 -1.05 -5.35 -0.13
N GLU A 86 0.07 -5.53 0.58
CA GLU A 86 1.08 -6.57 0.34
C GLU A 86 0.46 -7.97 0.31
N ARG A 87 -0.41 -8.26 1.28
CA ARG A 87 -1.10 -9.56 1.35
C ARG A 87 -2.04 -9.76 0.17
N ALA A 88 -2.73 -8.71 -0.27
CA ALA A 88 -3.56 -8.76 -1.47
C ALA A 88 -2.73 -9.04 -2.73
N ALA A 89 -1.55 -8.41 -2.85
CA ALA A 89 -0.64 -8.66 -3.97
C ALA A 89 -0.12 -10.11 -4.00
N LEU A 90 0.25 -10.66 -2.84
CA LEU A 90 0.64 -12.07 -2.70
C LEU A 90 -0.49 -13.02 -3.16
N HIS A 91 -1.73 -12.78 -2.74
CA HIS A 91 -2.87 -13.58 -3.18
C HIS A 91 -3.12 -13.45 -4.69
N ALA A 92 -3.01 -12.25 -5.26
CA ALA A 92 -3.19 -12.03 -6.69
C ALA A 92 -2.14 -12.76 -7.53
N ASP A 93 -0.89 -12.79 -7.07
CA ASP A 93 0.22 -13.49 -7.73
C ASP A 93 0.01 -15.02 -7.72
N THR A 94 -0.36 -15.60 -6.57
CA THR A 94 -0.67 -17.05 -6.48
C THR A 94 -1.86 -17.45 -7.36
N ALA A 95 -2.88 -16.59 -7.51
CA ALA A 95 -3.98 -16.80 -8.44
C ALA A 95 -3.56 -16.66 -9.91
N GLY A 96 -2.56 -15.82 -10.20
CA GLY A 96 -1.92 -15.72 -11.51
C GLY A 96 -1.15 -16.98 -11.89
N PHE A 97 -0.43 -17.58 -10.93
CA PHE A 97 0.34 -18.80 -11.11
C PHE A 97 -0.53 -20.05 -11.33
N ASN A 98 -1.72 -20.11 -10.71
CA ASN A 98 -2.63 -21.27 -10.81
C ASN A 98 -3.65 -21.18 -11.96
N ARG A 99 -3.48 -20.25 -12.92
CA ARG A 99 -4.28 -20.28 -14.15
C ARG A 99 -3.79 -21.45 -15.02
N PRO A 100 -4.64 -22.44 -15.35
CA PRO A 100 -4.24 -23.45 -16.32
C PRO A 100 -3.90 -22.74 -17.63
N HIS A 101 -2.70 -23.00 -18.17
CA HIS A 101 -2.40 -22.67 -19.57
C HIS A 101 -3.47 -23.35 -20.43
N SER A 102 -4.47 -22.59 -20.88
CA SER A 102 -5.38 -23.00 -21.95
C SER A 102 -4.60 -22.95 -23.26
N GLY A 103 -3.63 -23.85 -23.40
CA GLY A 103 -2.86 -24.13 -24.62
C GLY A 103 -3.26 -25.47 -25.24
N GLY A 104 -4.46 -25.98 -24.92
CA GLY A 104 -5.02 -27.16 -25.57
C GLY A 104 -5.31 -26.86 -27.03
N LYS A 105 -4.38 -27.23 -27.91
CA LYS A 105 -4.68 -27.46 -29.34
C LYS A 105 -5.91 -28.36 -29.42
N ALA A 106 -7.00 -27.88 -30.01
CA ALA A 106 -8.09 -28.74 -30.43
C ALA A 106 -7.53 -29.84 -31.34
N PRO A 107 -7.88 -31.12 -31.15
CA PRO A 107 -7.50 -32.14 -32.11
C PRO A 107 -8.20 -31.83 -33.45
N LEU A 108 -7.40 -31.78 -34.50
CA LEU A 108 -7.87 -31.82 -35.89
C LEU A 108 -8.62 -33.14 -36.06
N SER A 109 -9.86 -33.08 -36.53
CA SER A 109 -10.62 -34.22 -37.00
C SER A 109 -9.99 -34.71 -38.32
N GLU A 110 -9.34 -35.87 -38.28
CA GLU A 110 -8.89 -36.62 -39.44
C GLU A 110 -9.98 -37.60 -39.89
N ASP A 111 -10.33 -37.48 -41.18
CA ASP A 111 -10.73 -38.52 -42.12
C ASP A 111 -11.97 -39.39 -41.87
N ASP A 112 -13.09 -38.98 -42.48
CA ASP A 112 -14.11 -39.88 -43.01
C ASP A 112 -13.62 -40.42 -44.38
N ALA A 113 -12.89 -41.53 -44.32
CA ALA A 113 -12.50 -42.32 -45.48
C ALA A 113 -13.06 -43.74 -45.35
N ALA A 114 -14.08 -44.00 -46.17
CA ALA A 114 -14.50 -45.28 -46.76
C ALA A 114 -14.86 -46.46 -45.83
N GLU A 115 -16.10 -46.96 -45.97
CA GLU A 115 -16.35 -48.38 -46.22
C GLU A 115 -17.73 -48.59 -46.89
N GLU A 116 -17.67 -49.34 -48.01
CA GLU A 116 -18.67 -50.05 -48.84
C GLU A 116 -20.02 -49.43 -49.25
#